data_AF-A0A433JY12-F1
#
_entry.id   AF-A0A433JY12-F1
#
_cell.length_a   1.000
_cell.length_b   1.000
_cell.length_c   1.000
_cell.angle_alpha   90.00
_cell.angle_beta   90.00
_cell.angle_gamma   90.00
#
_symmetry.space_group_name_H-M   'P 1'
#
loop_
_entity.id
_entity.type
_entity.pdbx_description
1 polymer ?
#
loop_
_entity_poly.entity_id
_entity_poly.type
_entity_poly.pdbx_seq_one_letter_code
_entity_poly.pdbx_strand_id
1 'polypeptide(L)'
;MPKNSDITPLPASGPQNKPASAASVAMPADSHSEGGAPTSEIELPDFNDVELNNLISGVKLYLQEHNFTEFSESNLFLMLIHALRTAINTSNDLAVQNICKILINLNEIDHAGFMSLLSKKIDIAPYTGQSFAFTLVDQFYSATITRDTPSLISLNFLFSILLQSDSLFLKQLAELQASGNSEGMFGLLLIAQALLRSSTESLHIMSSELIASLVILILKKNEELINTRLFQPIPHAAFSGQSVLTFLLNVVKCEAQHSNEFNNLLLKQLIEAIHNAPESLVNEGLVRVIKRGPDEGLNAGHIFLQALIASVQIKNNKGVADLQVLLKTLSARAGFNAMLLDNITSGKYMNQSGMSMLVQALMAAKDNEYDLTPIMDVFAQIIAEQGKEKVLSALQQRVKYSSTTYLQLLTNVAKDDSSMTRLLNLLENESSHQETLNPAVNGFFSKTKSEKEAPEEEHKEFTSTHSSSASH
;
A
#
# COMPACT_ATOMS: atom_id res chain seq x y z
N MET A 1 0.69 24.35 19.53
CA MET A 1 -0.32 24.38 18.45
C MET A 1 0.28 25.08 17.22
N PRO A 2 0.73 24.33 16.20
CA PRO A 2 1.01 24.87 14.89
C PRO A 2 -0.15 24.60 13.92
N LYS A 3 -0.25 25.49 12.93
CA LYS A 3 -1.35 25.68 11.98
C LYS A 3 -1.45 24.55 10.96
N ASN A 4 -2.69 24.18 10.63
CA ASN A 4 -3.07 23.37 9.48
C ASN A 4 -2.39 23.86 8.20
N SER A 5 -1.65 22.99 7.52
CA SER A 5 -1.31 23.16 6.11
C SER A 5 -2.30 22.37 5.25
N ASP A 6 -2.81 23.05 4.23
CA ASP A 6 -3.90 22.69 3.35
C ASP A 6 -3.76 21.30 2.70
N ILE A 7 -4.75 20.45 2.96
CA ILE A 7 -5.02 19.26 2.16
C ILE A 7 -5.93 19.72 1.01
N THR A 8 -5.38 19.79 -0.20
CA THR A 8 -6.17 20.03 -1.40
C THR A 8 -6.95 18.75 -1.74
N PRO A 9 -8.30 18.78 -1.81
CA PRO A 9 -9.07 17.61 -2.18
C PRO A 9 -8.99 17.38 -3.70
N LEU A 10 -8.70 16.14 -4.11
CA LEU A 10 -8.94 15.67 -5.49
C LEU A 10 -10.45 15.65 -5.77
N PRO A 11 -10.89 16.01 -6.99
CA PRO A 11 -12.30 16.19 -7.29
C PRO A 11 -13.06 14.86 -7.30
N ALA A 12 -14.16 14.84 -6.55
CA ALA A 12 -15.16 13.79 -6.58
C ALA A 12 -15.83 13.73 -7.95
N SER A 13 -15.77 12.59 -8.62
CA SER A 13 -16.63 12.29 -9.77
C SER A 13 -17.81 11.45 -9.27
N GLY A 14 -18.93 12.13 -9.04
CA GLY A 14 -20.26 11.57 -8.83
C GLY A 14 -21.27 12.28 -9.75
N PRO A 15 -22.45 11.72 -10.00
CA PRO A 15 -22.98 11.56 -11.35
C PRO A 15 -23.87 12.72 -11.81
N GLN A 16 -23.76 13.11 -13.09
CA GLN A 16 -24.82 13.81 -13.82
C GLN A 16 -24.90 13.34 -15.28
N ASN A 17 -26.04 12.71 -15.59
CA ASN A 17 -26.78 12.62 -16.86
C ASN A 17 -26.03 12.53 -18.22
N LYS A 18 -26.26 11.41 -18.91
CA LYS A 18 -26.13 11.18 -20.38
C LYS A 18 -26.98 12.20 -21.21
N PRO A 19 -26.80 12.30 -22.54
CA PRO A 19 -25.55 12.31 -23.32
C PRO A 19 -25.55 13.42 -24.41
N ALA A 20 -24.38 13.92 -24.81
CA ALA A 20 -24.24 14.61 -26.10
C ALA A 20 -22.81 14.51 -26.66
N SER A 21 -22.69 13.83 -27.80
CA SER A 21 -21.79 14.13 -28.91
C SER A 21 -20.28 14.22 -28.61
N ALA A 22 -19.59 13.08 -28.67
CA ALA A 22 -18.17 13.05 -28.99
C ALA A 22 -18.00 13.13 -30.52
N ALA A 23 -17.52 14.27 -31.02
CA ALA A 23 -17.04 14.43 -32.39
C ALA A 23 -15.51 14.34 -32.40
N SER A 24 -15.02 13.24 -32.98
CA SER A 24 -13.85 13.03 -33.84
C SER A 24 -12.64 13.98 -33.78
N VAL A 25 -11.44 13.37 -33.67
CA VAL A 25 -10.31 13.44 -34.65
C VAL A 25 -9.52 12.11 -34.47
N ALA A 26 -9.76 11.01 -35.23
CA ALA A 26 -9.29 10.68 -36.59
C ALA A 26 -7.76 10.84 -36.77
N MET A 27 -6.93 9.96 -37.34
CA MET A 27 -6.96 8.69 -38.10
C MET A 27 -5.46 8.38 -38.44
N PRO A 28 -5.02 7.39 -39.28
CA PRO A 28 -5.77 6.57 -40.24
C PRO A 28 -5.56 5.05 -40.18
N ALA A 29 -6.49 4.41 -40.89
CA ALA A 29 -6.61 3.01 -41.21
C ALA A 29 -5.81 2.63 -42.47
N ASP A 30 -5.57 1.32 -42.62
CA ASP A 30 -5.81 0.45 -43.80
C ASP A 30 -5.34 -0.97 -43.37
N SER A 31 -6.03 -2.10 -43.56
CA SER A 31 -6.89 -2.56 -44.66
C SER A 31 -7.65 -3.87 -44.29
N HIS A 32 -8.89 -3.99 -44.82
CA HIS A 32 -9.68 -5.17 -45.27
C HIS A 32 -9.72 -6.50 -44.47
N SER A 33 -10.86 -6.83 -43.83
CA SER A 33 -12.02 -7.69 -44.27
C SER A 33 -11.77 -9.21 -44.08
N GLU A 34 -12.64 -10.08 -43.57
CA GLU A 34 -14.08 -10.29 -43.76
C GLU A 34 -14.70 -11.12 -42.61
N GLY A 35 -16.02 -11.01 -42.39
CA GLY A 35 -16.88 -12.15 -42.01
C GLY A 35 -17.00 -12.55 -40.53
N GLY A 36 -17.66 -11.72 -39.71
CA GLY A 36 -18.16 -12.12 -38.38
C GLY A 36 -19.67 -12.33 -38.40
N ALA A 37 -20.14 -13.53 -38.06
CA ALA A 37 -21.55 -13.85 -37.84
C ALA A 37 -22.16 -12.95 -36.74
N PRO A 38 -23.48 -12.65 -36.77
CA PRO A 38 -24.11 -11.85 -35.74
C PRO A 38 -24.15 -12.64 -34.43
N THR A 39 -23.22 -12.37 -33.52
CA THR A 39 -23.39 -12.72 -32.11
C THR A 39 -24.51 -11.85 -31.58
N SER A 40 -25.69 -12.41 -31.36
CA SER A 40 -26.75 -11.75 -30.58
C SER A 40 -26.17 -11.43 -29.20
N GLU A 41 -25.83 -10.17 -28.96
CA GLU A 41 -25.41 -9.69 -27.65
C GLU A 41 -26.58 -9.93 -26.68
N ILE A 42 -26.39 -10.86 -25.73
CA ILE A 42 -27.31 -11.01 -24.61
C ILE A 42 -27.10 -9.78 -23.74
N GLU A 43 -27.99 -8.80 -23.83
CA GLU A 43 -28.03 -7.68 -22.90
C GLU A 43 -28.56 -8.16 -21.54
N LEU A 44 -27.80 -7.91 -20.48
CA LEU A 44 -28.25 -8.18 -19.12
C LEU A 44 -29.30 -7.13 -18.70
N PRO A 45 -30.40 -7.56 -18.05
CA PRO A 45 -31.49 -6.65 -17.71
C PRO A 45 -31.13 -5.77 -16.50
N ASP A 46 -31.45 -4.48 -16.61
CA ASP A 46 -31.46 -3.57 -15.46
C ASP A 46 -32.71 -3.87 -14.59
N PHE A 47 -32.50 -4.44 -13.41
CA PHE A 47 -33.60 -4.77 -12.50
C PHE A 47 -34.07 -3.56 -11.68
N ASN A 48 -35.37 -3.31 -11.65
CA ASN A 48 -35.99 -2.53 -10.58
C ASN A 48 -36.20 -3.38 -9.30
N ASP A 49 -36.58 -2.76 -8.18
CA ASP A 49 -36.75 -3.46 -6.90
C ASP A 49 -37.78 -4.60 -6.95
N VAL A 50 -38.84 -4.47 -7.74
CA VAL A 50 -39.87 -5.51 -7.88
C VAL A 50 -39.32 -6.70 -8.67
N GLU A 51 -38.66 -6.43 -9.79
CA GLU A 51 -38.03 -7.46 -10.63
C GLU A 51 -36.91 -8.18 -9.88
N LEU A 52 -36.12 -7.45 -9.10
CA LEU A 52 -35.06 -7.99 -8.25
C LEU A 52 -35.64 -8.97 -7.21
N ASN A 53 -36.70 -8.56 -6.50
CA ASN A 53 -37.36 -9.42 -5.52
C ASN A 53 -38.04 -10.64 -6.15
N ASN A 54 -38.64 -10.47 -7.34
CA ASN A 54 -39.23 -11.56 -8.10
C ASN A 54 -38.17 -12.57 -8.55
N LEU A 55 -37.01 -12.12 -9.04
CA LEU A 55 -35.90 -12.99 -9.41
C LEU A 55 -35.37 -13.76 -8.18
N ILE A 56 -35.12 -13.07 -7.07
CA ILE A 56 -34.65 -13.69 -5.81
C ILE A 56 -35.63 -14.78 -5.35
N SER A 57 -36.93 -14.49 -5.38
CA SER A 57 -37.97 -15.44 -4.99
C SER A 57 -38.07 -16.60 -5.97
N GLY A 58 -38.00 -16.32 -7.26
CA GLY A 58 -38.01 -17.34 -8.32
C GLY A 58 -36.82 -18.29 -8.24
N VAL A 59 -35.61 -17.79 -7.99
CA VAL A 59 -34.41 -18.62 -7.78
C VAL A 59 -34.56 -19.51 -6.53
N LYS A 60 -35.11 -18.97 -5.43
CA LYS A 60 -35.38 -19.76 -4.22
C LYS A 60 -36.34 -20.92 -4.49
N LEU A 61 -37.43 -20.66 -5.22
CA LEU A 61 -38.40 -21.70 -5.61
C LEU A 61 -37.77 -22.72 -6.57
N TYR A 62 -37.01 -22.25 -7.56
CA TYR A 62 -36.33 -23.13 -8.52
C TYR A 62 -35.40 -24.13 -7.81
N LEU A 63 -34.63 -23.67 -6.82
CA LEU A 63 -33.74 -24.54 -6.03
C LEU A 63 -34.47 -25.53 -5.11
N GLN A 64 -35.77 -25.37 -4.89
CA GLN A 64 -36.59 -26.36 -4.18
C GLN A 64 -37.08 -27.48 -5.11
N GLU A 65 -37.23 -27.18 -6.40
CA GLU A 65 -37.82 -28.08 -7.40
C GLU A 65 -36.76 -28.78 -8.27
N HIS A 66 -35.57 -28.19 -8.39
CA HIS A 66 -34.50 -28.64 -9.28
C HIS A 66 -33.21 -28.96 -8.52
N ASN A 67 -32.39 -29.86 -9.08
CA ASN A 67 -31.08 -30.19 -8.50
C ASN A 67 -30.01 -29.14 -8.87
N PHE A 68 -28.87 -29.19 -8.19
CA PHE A 68 -27.76 -28.26 -8.40
C PHE A 68 -27.23 -28.26 -9.84
N THR A 69 -27.16 -29.44 -10.48
CA THR A 69 -26.66 -29.57 -11.86
C THR A 69 -27.50 -28.74 -12.83
N GLU A 70 -28.83 -28.89 -12.78
CA GLU A 70 -29.77 -28.12 -13.61
C GLU A 70 -29.64 -26.61 -13.38
N PHE A 71 -29.48 -26.19 -12.13
CA PHE A 71 -29.22 -24.78 -11.81
C PHE A 71 -27.88 -24.30 -12.41
N SER A 72 -26.81 -25.09 -12.29
CA SER A 72 -25.45 -24.73 -12.73
C SER A 72 -25.28 -24.65 -14.26
N GLU A 73 -26.19 -25.27 -15.00
CA GLU A 73 -26.28 -25.23 -16.47
C GLU A 73 -27.19 -24.10 -16.97
N SER A 74 -28.00 -23.52 -16.08
CA SER A 74 -28.88 -22.39 -16.40
C SER A 74 -28.18 -21.03 -16.36
N ASN A 75 -28.82 -20.00 -16.91
CA ASN A 75 -28.36 -18.60 -16.80
C ASN A 75 -28.71 -17.96 -15.44
N LEU A 76 -29.40 -18.67 -14.54
CA LEU A 76 -29.87 -18.10 -13.27
C LEU A 76 -28.72 -17.65 -12.37
N PHE A 77 -27.57 -18.35 -12.41
CA PHE A 77 -26.42 -17.92 -11.64
C PHE A 77 -25.86 -16.58 -12.12
N LEU A 78 -25.73 -16.39 -13.44
CA LEU A 78 -25.33 -15.11 -14.01
C LEU A 78 -26.31 -14.00 -13.66
N MET A 79 -27.62 -14.27 -13.75
CA MET A 79 -28.65 -13.33 -13.34
C MET A 79 -28.55 -12.98 -11.85
N LEU A 80 -28.23 -13.94 -10.98
CA LEU A 80 -28.06 -13.72 -9.55
C LEU A 80 -26.85 -12.84 -9.24
N ILE A 81 -25.74 -13.02 -9.96
CA ILE A 81 -24.54 -12.18 -9.84
C ILE A 81 -24.81 -10.76 -10.36
N HIS A 82 -25.55 -10.64 -11.47
CA HIS A 82 -25.96 -9.34 -11.98
C HIS A 82 -26.92 -8.62 -11.01
N ALA A 83 -27.89 -9.35 -10.46
CA ALA A 83 -28.82 -8.87 -9.44
C ALA A 83 -28.10 -8.37 -8.18
N LEU A 84 -27.03 -9.05 -7.75
CA LEU A 84 -26.21 -8.58 -6.63
C LEU A 84 -25.57 -7.22 -6.91
N ARG A 85 -25.02 -7.05 -8.12
CA ARG A 85 -24.46 -5.76 -8.54
C ARG A 85 -25.52 -4.66 -8.54
N THR A 86 -26.70 -4.94 -9.10
CA THR A 86 -27.81 -3.98 -9.11
C THR A 86 -28.22 -3.61 -7.70
N ALA A 87 -28.38 -4.60 -6.80
CA ALA A 87 -28.73 -4.37 -5.41
C ALA A 87 -27.71 -3.47 -4.67
N ILE A 88 -26.41 -3.66 -4.89
CA ILE A 88 -25.37 -2.82 -4.28
C ILE A 88 -25.41 -1.40 -4.85
N ASN A 89 -25.57 -1.27 -6.17
CA ASN A 89 -25.66 0.03 -6.82
C ASN A 89 -26.90 0.84 -6.40
N THR A 90 -27.99 0.15 -6.04
CA THR A 90 -29.22 0.79 -5.54
C THR A 90 -29.30 0.80 -4.01
N SER A 91 -28.26 0.34 -3.31
CA SER A 91 -28.22 0.25 -1.84
C SER A 91 -29.41 -0.54 -1.24
N ASN A 92 -29.84 -1.59 -1.92
CA ASN A 92 -30.86 -2.53 -1.47
C ASN A 92 -30.21 -3.66 -0.66
N ASP A 93 -29.90 -3.37 0.61
CA ASP A 93 -29.24 -4.27 1.55
C ASP A 93 -30.02 -5.58 1.80
N LEU A 94 -31.35 -5.52 1.83
CA LEU A 94 -32.19 -6.71 1.97
C LEU A 94 -32.04 -7.66 0.78
N ALA A 95 -31.96 -7.13 -0.45
CA ALA A 95 -31.71 -7.95 -1.63
C ALA A 95 -30.30 -8.56 -1.59
N VAL A 96 -29.27 -7.79 -1.22
CA VAL A 96 -27.90 -8.30 -1.04
C VAL A 96 -27.86 -9.44 -0.02
N GLN A 97 -28.50 -9.25 1.14
CA GLN A 97 -28.57 -10.29 2.18
C GLN A 97 -29.27 -11.56 1.67
N ASN A 98 -30.38 -11.40 0.94
CA ASN A 98 -31.12 -12.54 0.39
C ASN A 98 -30.31 -13.29 -0.68
N ILE A 99 -29.58 -12.58 -1.54
CA ILE A 99 -28.71 -13.18 -2.53
C ILE A 99 -27.56 -13.93 -1.84
N CYS A 100 -26.90 -13.31 -0.84
CA CYS A 100 -25.85 -13.98 -0.06
C CYS A 100 -26.36 -15.28 0.60
N LYS A 101 -27.59 -15.28 1.14
CA LYS A 101 -28.22 -16.49 1.69
C LYS A 101 -28.42 -17.58 0.63
N ILE A 102 -28.82 -17.22 -0.60
CA ILE A 102 -28.92 -18.19 -1.70
C ILE A 102 -27.55 -18.77 -2.03
N LEU A 103 -26.51 -17.93 -2.12
CA LEU A 103 -25.14 -18.39 -2.40
C LEU A 103 -24.59 -19.32 -1.31
N ILE A 104 -24.87 -19.04 -0.04
CA ILE A 104 -24.53 -19.94 1.08
C ILE A 104 -25.26 -21.28 0.93
N ASN A 105 -26.56 -21.26 0.64
CA ASN A 105 -27.34 -22.48 0.44
C ASN A 105 -26.81 -23.32 -0.74
N LEU A 106 -26.40 -22.68 -1.86
CA LEU A 106 -25.77 -23.38 -2.98
C LEU A 106 -24.46 -24.09 -2.57
N ASN A 107 -23.64 -23.43 -1.74
CA ASN A 107 -22.42 -24.02 -1.19
C ASN A 107 -22.72 -25.21 -0.25
N GLU A 108 -23.83 -25.17 0.49
CA GLU A 108 -24.26 -26.25 1.38
C GLU A 108 -24.84 -27.46 0.61
N ILE A 109 -25.54 -27.21 -0.51
CA ILE A 109 -26.12 -28.26 -1.37
C ILE A 109 -25.02 -29.06 -2.09
N ASP A 110 -24.11 -28.37 -2.77
CA ASP A 110 -22.98 -29.00 -3.47
C ASP A 110 -21.77 -28.06 -3.47
N HIS A 111 -20.93 -28.21 -2.45
CA HIS A 111 -19.73 -27.38 -2.28
C HIS A 111 -18.78 -27.47 -3.48
N ALA A 112 -18.48 -28.69 -3.96
CA ALA A 112 -17.53 -28.88 -5.05
C ALA A 112 -18.08 -28.36 -6.39
N GLY A 113 -19.37 -28.62 -6.65
CA GLY A 113 -20.08 -28.07 -7.81
C GLY A 113 -20.16 -26.55 -7.76
N PHE A 114 -20.43 -25.95 -6.60
CA PHE A 114 -20.48 -24.51 -6.41
C PHE A 114 -19.11 -23.85 -6.60
N MET A 115 -18.04 -24.45 -6.08
CA MET A 115 -16.67 -23.98 -6.34
C MET A 115 -16.33 -24.08 -7.83
N SER A 116 -16.71 -25.17 -8.51
CA SER A 116 -16.54 -25.28 -9.95
C SER A 116 -17.30 -24.17 -10.70
N LEU A 117 -18.54 -23.91 -10.31
CA LEU A 117 -19.36 -22.85 -10.89
C LEU A 117 -18.70 -21.47 -10.69
N LEU A 118 -18.19 -21.17 -9.50
CA LEU A 118 -17.50 -19.91 -9.21
C LEU A 118 -16.25 -19.68 -10.07
N SER A 119 -15.58 -20.74 -10.49
CA SER A 119 -14.40 -20.66 -11.37
C SER A 119 -14.71 -20.43 -12.85
N LYS A 120 -15.96 -20.66 -13.29
CA LYS A 120 -16.36 -20.50 -14.70
C LYS A 120 -16.15 -19.06 -15.15
N LYS A 121 -15.61 -18.88 -16.34
CA LYS A 121 -15.49 -17.57 -17.00
C LYS A 121 -16.82 -17.17 -17.62
N ILE A 122 -17.10 -15.87 -17.59
CA ILE A 122 -18.30 -15.26 -18.13
C ILE A 122 -17.95 -14.67 -19.50
N ASP A 123 -18.70 -15.03 -20.53
CA ASP A 123 -18.49 -14.51 -21.89
C ASP A 123 -19.42 -13.34 -22.24
N ILE A 124 -20.31 -12.96 -21.32
CA ILE A 124 -21.33 -11.93 -21.50
C ILE A 124 -20.89 -10.62 -20.85
N ALA A 125 -21.05 -9.52 -21.60
CA ALA A 125 -20.78 -8.17 -21.10
C ALA A 125 -21.72 -7.81 -19.92
N PRO A 126 -21.25 -7.04 -18.92
CA PRO A 126 -19.94 -6.39 -18.82
C PRO A 126 -18.86 -7.25 -18.12
N TYR A 127 -19.12 -8.54 -17.91
CA TYR A 127 -18.25 -9.43 -17.14
C TYR A 127 -17.32 -10.28 -18.00
N THR A 128 -17.25 -10.01 -19.32
CA THR A 128 -16.46 -10.79 -20.27
C THR A 128 -15.04 -11.04 -19.77
N GLY A 129 -14.66 -12.32 -19.68
CA GLY A 129 -13.33 -12.77 -19.25
C GLY A 129 -13.16 -12.91 -17.73
N GLN A 130 -14.14 -12.48 -16.93
CA GLN A 130 -14.12 -12.59 -15.47
C GLN A 130 -14.68 -13.94 -15.02
N SER A 131 -14.12 -14.50 -13.95
CA SER A 131 -14.76 -15.58 -13.19
C SER A 131 -15.89 -15.04 -12.30
N PHE A 132 -16.90 -15.86 -12.02
CA PHE A 132 -17.95 -15.48 -11.06
C PHE A 132 -17.40 -15.15 -9.67
N ALA A 133 -16.38 -15.87 -9.20
CA ALA A 133 -15.69 -15.57 -7.94
C ALA A 133 -15.13 -14.14 -7.94
N PHE A 134 -14.46 -13.75 -9.03
CA PHE A 134 -13.93 -12.39 -9.18
C PHE A 134 -15.05 -11.36 -9.19
N THR A 135 -16.13 -11.59 -9.93
CA THR A 135 -17.26 -10.66 -9.99
C THR A 135 -17.96 -10.49 -8.63
N LEU A 136 -18.03 -11.54 -7.80
CA LEU A 136 -18.49 -11.46 -6.41
C LEU A 136 -17.58 -10.58 -5.55
N VAL A 137 -16.27 -10.74 -5.67
CA VAL A 137 -15.31 -9.93 -4.92
C VAL A 137 -15.31 -8.47 -5.40
N ASP A 138 -15.53 -8.23 -6.69
CA ASP A 138 -15.72 -6.89 -7.25
C ASP A 138 -16.96 -6.20 -6.67
N GLN A 139 -18.02 -6.96 -6.37
CA GLN A 139 -19.19 -6.45 -5.66
C GLN A 139 -18.86 -6.05 -4.22
N PHE A 140 -17.99 -6.81 -3.54
CA PHE A 140 -17.51 -6.43 -2.21
C PHE A 140 -16.65 -5.16 -2.22
N TYR A 141 -15.78 -5.02 -3.22
CA TYR A 141 -15.03 -3.77 -3.43
C TYR A 141 -15.98 -2.60 -3.73
N SER A 142 -16.98 -2.81 -4.57
CA SER A 142 -18.00 -1.80 -4.90
C SER A 142 -18.80 -1.36 -3.68
N ALA A 143 -19.23 -2.30 -2.83
CA ALA A 143 -19.91 -1.99 -1.56
C ALA A 143 -19.03 -1.16 -0.60
N THR A 144 -17.70 -1.30 -0.69
CA THR A 144 -16.75 -0.46 0.04
C THR A 144 -16.75 0.98 -0.48
N ILE A 145 -16.79 1.15 -1.80
CA ILE A 145 -16.84 2.49 -2.44
C ILE A 145 -18.18 3.18 -2.17
N THR A 146 -19.29 2.46 -2.26
CA THR A 146 -20.63 3.01 -2.00
C THR A 146 -20.94 3.20 -0.51
N ARG A 147 -20.03 2.74 0.37
CA ARG A 147 -20.14 2.83 1.83
C ARG A 147 -21.35 2.07 2.38
N ASP A 148 -21.77 1.02 1.69
CA ASP A 148 -22.88 0.17 2.08
C ASP A 148 -22.43 -0.88 3.11
N THR A 149 -22.41 -0.46 4.38
CA THR A 149 -21.96 -1.31 5.50
C THR A 149 -22.81 -2.57 5.68
N PRO A 150 -24.15 -2.54 5.62
CA PRO A 150 -24.97 -3.76 5.65
C PRO A 150 -24.63 -4.77 4.55
N SER A 151 -24.44 -4.31 3.32
CA SER A 151 -24.04 -5.17 2.20
C SER A 151 -22.64 -5.74 2.40
N LEU A 152 -21.69 -4.94 2.89
CA LEU A 152 -20.35 -5.41 3.25
C LEU A 152 -20.39 -6.52 4.30
N ILE A 153 -21.21 -6.38 5.34
CA ILE A 153 -21.39 -7.41 6.39
C ILE A 153 -21.87 -8.72 5.76
N SER A 154 -22.89 -8.65 4.90
CA SER A 154 -23.47 -9.85 4.26
C SER A 154 -22.46 -10.56 3.35
N LEU A 155 -21.70 -9.80 2.56
CA LEU A 155 -20.66 -10.33 1.68
C LEU A 155 -19.45 -10.87 2.46
N ASN A 156 -19.04 -10.19 3.53
CA ASN A 156 -17.95 -10.65 4.40
C ASN A 156 -18.32 -11.98 5.08
N PHE A 157 -19.56 -12.12 5.52
CA PHE A 157 -20.07 -13.37 6.09
C PHE A 157 -20.07 -14.50 5.05
N LEU A 158 -20.53 -14.24 3.83
CA LEU A 158 -20.45 -15.20 2.72
C LEU A 158 -18.99 -15.65 2.50
N PHE A 159 -18.05 -14.71 2.33
CA PHE A 159 -16.65 -15.07 2.09
C PHE A 159 -16.01 -15.80 3.26
N SER A 160 -16.37 -15.46 4.50
CA SER A 160 -15.91 -16.18 5.68
C SER A 160 -16.34 -17.65 5.64
N ILE A 161 -17.58 -17.94 5.20
CA ILE A 161 -18.06 -19.32 5.00
C ILE A 161 -17.27 -20.01 3.88
N LEU A 162 -17.12 -19.37 2.71
CA LEU A 162 -16.41 -19.96 1.57
C LEU A 162 -14.93 -20.27 1.88
N LEU A 163 -14.31 -19.48 2.77
CA LEU A 163 -12.93 -19.71 3.24
C LEU A 163 -12.81 -20.77 4.35
N GLN A 164 -13.92 -21.16 5.00
CA GLN A 164 -13.90 -22.20 6.03
C GLN A 164 -13.90 -23.61 5.42
N SER A 165 -14.56 -23.80 4.27
CA SER A 165 -14.84 -25.11 3.69
C SER A 165 -13.58 -25.84 3.17
N ASP A 166 -12.71 -25.17 2.41
CA ASP A 166 -11.43 -25.70 1.91
C ASP A 166 -10.51 -24.62 1.28
N SER A 167 -9.55 -25.05 0.44
CA SER A 167 -8.60 -24.18 -0.30
C SER A 167 -9.10 -23.74 -1.69
N LEU A 168 -10.25 -24.24 -2.17
CA LEU A 168 -10.70 -23.99 -3.54
C LEU A 168 -11.04 -22.52 -3.76
N PHE A 169 -11.72 -21.89 -2.81
CA PHE A 169 -12.02 -20.46 -2.91
C PHE A 169 -10.75 -19.60 -2.85
N LEU A 170 -9.75 -19.99 -2.05
CA LEU A 170 -8.44 -19.31 -2.01
C LEU A 170 -7.74 -19.34 -3.38
N LYS A 171 -7.81 -20.48 -4.09
CA LYS A 171 -7.29 -20.59 -5.46
C LYS A 171 -7.96 -19.61 -6.41
N GLN A 172 -9.28 -19.44 -6.30
CA GLN A 172 -10.03 -18.49 -7.11
C GLN A 172 -9.66 -17.03 -6.79
N LEU A 173 -9.45 -16.71 -5.51
CA LEU A 173 -8.99 -15.37 -5.11
C LEU A 173 -7.61 -15.04 -5.69
N ALA A 174 -6.77 -16.04 -5.92
CA ALA A 174 -5.44 -15.90 -6.51
C ALA A 174 -5.41 -15.99 -8.05
N GLU A 175 -6.54 -16.27 -8.70
CA GLU A 175 -6.61 -16.46 -10.15
C GLU A 175 -6.66 -15.13 -10.91
N LEU A 176 -5.78 -14.98 -11.91
CA LEU A 176 -5.76 -13.82 -12.79
C LEU A 176 -6.93 -13.87 -13.77
N GLN A 177 -7.58 -12.73 -14.00
CA GLN A 177 -8.56 -12.62 -15.07
C GLN A 177 -7.85 -12.54 -16.42
N ALA A 178 -8.33 -13.31 -17.39
CA ALA A 178 -7.62 -13.57 -18.64
C ALA A 178 -7.81 -12.47 -19.69
N SER A 179 -8.91 -11.73 -19.62
CA SER A 179 -9.28 -10.71 -20.61
C SER A 179 -10.28 -9.71 -20.04
N GLY A 180 -10.68 -8.74 -20.87
CA GLY A 180 -11.65 -7.70 -20.51
C GLY A 180 -11.06 -6.58 -19.67
N ASN A 181 -11.92 -5.73 -19.11
CA ASN A 181 -11.51 -4.56 -18.33
C ASN A 181 -10.77 -4.90 -17.02
N SER A 182 -10.80 -6.17 -16.63
CA SER A 182 -10.19 -6.69 -15.40
C SER A 182 -8.96 -7.56 -15.67
N GLU A 183 -8.47 -7.60 -16.92
CA GLU A 183 -7.31 -8.41 -17.30
C GLU A 183 -6.13 -8.22 -16.33
N GLY A 184 -5.56 -9.32 -15.87
CA GLY A 184 -4.42 -9.30 -14.95
C GLY A 184 -4.75 -8.89 -13.50
N MET A 185 -6.02 -8.63 -13.18
CA MET A 185 -6.49 -8.48 -11.79
C MET A 185 -6.92 -9.83 -11.20
N PHE A 186 -7.06 -9.89 -9.87
CA PHE A 186 -7.47 -11.08 -9.14
C PHE A 186 -8.18 -10.70 -7.83
N GLY A 187 -8.91 -11.63 -7.22
CA GLY A 187 -9.78 -11.35 -6.08
C GLY A 187 -9.03 -10.82 -4.85
N LEU A 188 -7.89 -11.42 -4.49
CA LEU A 188 -7.10 -10.98 -3.34
C LEU A 188 -6.64 -9.53 -3.47
N LEU A 189 -6.31 -9.08 -4.68
CA LEU A 189 -5.96 -7.69 -4.96
C LEU A 189 -7.15 -6.75 -4.69
N LEU A 190 -8.37 -7.13 -5.09
CA LEU A 190 -9.57 -6.33 -4.83
C LEU A 190 -9.90 -6.23 -3.34
N ILE A 191 -9.71 -7.32 -2.57
CA ILE A 191 -9.90 -7.31 -1.11
C ILE A 191 -8.87 -6.39 -0.44
N ALA A 192 -7.60 -6.45 -0.86
CA ALA A 192 -6.57 -5.55 -0.34
C ALA A 192 -6.83 -4.08 -0.70
N GLN A 193 -7.37 -3.81 -1.89
CA GLN A 193 -7.80 -2.47 -2.30
C GLN A 193 -9.02 -1.99 -1.50
N ALA A 194 -9.97 -2.87 -1.20
CA ALA A 194 -11.11 -2.55 -0.34
C ALA A 194 -10.62 -2.11 1.04
N LEU A 195 -9.69 -2.87 1.63
CA LEU A 195 -9.10 -2.54 2.93
C LEU A 195 -8.35 -1.21 2.89
N LEU A 196 -7.50 -1.01 1.88
CA LEU A 196 -6.77 0.25 1.72
C LEU A 196 -7.75 1.43 1.60
N ARG A 197 -8.82 1.27 0.83
CA ARG A 197 -9.82 2.31 0.65
C ARG A 197 -10.50 2.67 1.97
N SER A 198 -10.98 1.67 2.72
CA SER A 198 -11.64 1.93 4.00
C SER A 198 -10.68 2.54 5.02
N SER A 199 -9.40 2.14 5.02
CA SER A 199 -8.38 2.65 5.93
C SER A 199 -7.95 4.09 5.65
N THR A 200 -8.11 4.58 4.42
CA THR A 200 -7.81 5.98 4.09
C THR A 200 -8.88 6.96 4.55
N GLU A 201 -10.08 6.49 4.92
CA GLU A 201 -11.22 7.34 5.26
C GLU A 201 -11.54 7.22 6.76
N SER A 202 -11.29 8.28 7.53
CA SER A 202 -11.35 8.29 9.01
C SER A 202 -12.70 7.92 9.65
N LEU A 203 -13.78 7.87 8.88
CA LEU A 203 -15.13 7.49 9.35
C LEU A 203 -15.44 5.98 9.16
N HIS A 204 -14.51 5.19 8.62
CA HIS A 204 -14.77 3.81 8.18
C HIS A 204 -14.08 2.73 9.02
N ILE A 205 -13.76 3.01 10.28
CA ILE A 205 -13.08 2.07 11.20
C ILE A 205 -13.77 0.70 11.21
N MET A 206 -15.10 0.65 11.33
CA MET A 206 -15.87 -0.60 11.35
C MET A 206 -15.75 -1.40 10.04
N SER A 207 -15.78 -0.72 8.89
CA SER A 207 -15.60 -1.36 7.59
C SER A 207 -14.16 -1.88 7.44
N SER A 208 -13.17 -1.10 7.88
CA SER A 208 -11.75 -1.51 7.88
C SER A 208 -11.53 -2.74 8.76
N GLU A 209 -12.08 -2.78 9.98
CA GLU A 209 -11.98 -3.94 10.87
C GLU A 209 -12.61 -5.21 10.27
N LEU A 210 -13.78 -5.06 9.65
CA LEU A 210 -14.48 -6.14 8.98
C LEU A 210 -13.67 -6.69 7.79
N ILE A 211 -13.19 -5.82 6.91
CA ILE A 211 -12.39 -6.22 5.75
C ILE A 211 -11.03 -6.79 6.21
N ALA A 212 -10.40 -6.19 7.22
CA ALA A 212 -9.14 -6.67 7.78
C ALA A 212 -9.28 -8.08 8.35
N SER A 213 -10.38 -8.38 9.03
CA SER A 213 -10.66 -9.72 9.54
C SER A 213 -10.68 -10.76 8.43
N LEU A 214 -11.24 -10.42 7.26
CA LEU A 214 -11.23 -11.27 6.07
C LEU A 214 -9.81 -11.43 5.49
N VAL A 215 -9.05 -10.34 5.37
CA VAL A 215 -7.64 -10.40 4.93
C VAL A 215 -6.81 -11.29 5.84
N ILE A 216 -6.95 -11.12 7.16
CA ILE A 216 -6.26 -11.92 8.17
C ILE A 216 -6.66 -13.39 8.06
N LEU A 217 -7.94 -13.70 7.83
CA LEU A 217 -8.40 -15.07 7.62
C LEU A 217 -7.74 -15.70 6.39
N ILE A 218 -7.61 -14.95 5.30
CA ILE A 218 -6.93 -15.40 4.07
C ILE A 218 -5.44 -15.64 4.33
N LEU A 219 -4.74 -14.70 4.96
CA LEU A 219 -3.31 -14.80 5.23
C LEU A 219 -2.97 -15.95 6.21
N LYS A 220 -3.80 -16.17 7.24
CA LYS A 220 -3.62 -17.26 8.22
C LYS A 220 -3.62 -18.65 7.61
N LYS A 221 -4.28 -18.83 6.47
CA LYS A 221 -4.29 -20.11 5.75
C LYS A 221 -2.90 -20.46 5.21
N ASN A 222 -2.05 -19.45 5.01
CA ASN A 222 -0.62 -19.57 4.68
C ASN A 222 -0.35 -20.54 3.51
N GLU A 223 -1.23 -20.49 2.50
CA GLU A 223 -1.08 -21.31 1.31
C GLU A 223 0.00 -20.74 0.39
N GLU A 224 0.81 -21.61 -0.19
CA GLU A 224 1.89 -21.24 -1.10
C GLU A 224 1.41 -20.31 -2.22
N LEU A 225 0.21 -20.55 -2.75
CA LEU A 225 -0.40 -19.74 -3.79
C LEU A 225 -0.73 -18.32 -3.32
N ILE A 226 -1.24 -18.16 -2.10
CA ILE A 226 -1.55 -16.84 -1.51
C ILE A 226 -0.25 -16.09 -1.22
N ASN A 227 0.74 -16.77 -0.64
CA ASN A 227 2.07 -16.17 -0.44
C ASN A 227 2.68 -15.75 -1.78
N THR A 228 2.59 -16.59 -2.81
CA THR A 228 3.05 -16.24 -4.16
C THR A 228 2.38 -14.96 -4.66
N ARG A 229 1.05 -14.87 -4.58
CA ARG A 229 0.32 -13.66 -4.99
C ARG A 229 0.57 -12.44 -4.11
N LEU A 230 0.94 -12.64 -2.85
CA LEU A 230 1.25 -11.54 -1.94
C LEU A 230 2.44 -10.72 -2.44
N PHE A 231 3.49 -11.41 -2.87
CA PHE A 231 4.76 -10.79 -3.30
C PHE A 231 4.86 -10.60 -4.81
N GLN A 232 4.19 -11.43 -5.60
CA GLN A 232 4.30 -11.38 -7.05
C GLN A 232 3.79 -10.05 -7.61
N PRO A 233 4.53 -9.43 -8.53
CA PRO A 233 4.12 -8.18 -9.14
C PRO A 233 2.89 -8.34 -10.03
N ILE A 234 2.01 -7.35 -9.96
CA ILE A 234 0.76 -7.34 -10.72
C ILE A 234 1.09 -7.07 -12.20
N PRO A 235 0.65 -7.93 -13.14
CA PRO A 235 1.04 -7.82 -14.55
C PRO A 235 0.38 -6.63 -15.27
N HIS A 236 -0.76 -6.14 -14.77
CA HIS A 236 -1.55 -5.10 -15.43
C HIS A 236 -0.95 -3.69 -15.29
N ALA A 237 -1.01 -2.88 -16.36
CA ALA A 237 -0.28 -1.61 -16.48
C ALA A 237 -0.63 -0.57 -15.39
N ALA A 238 -1.88 -0.53 -14.93
CA ALA A 238 -2.33 0.40 -13.88
C ALA A 238 -1.64 0.14 -12.53
N PHE A 239 -1.21 -1.09 -12.28
CA PHE A 239 -0.58 -1.53 -11.03
C PHE A 239 0.87 -2.01 -11.26
N SER A 240 1.50 -1.58 -12.37
CA SER A 240 2.79 -2.10 -12.78
C SER A 240 3.88 -1.86 -11.72
N GLY A 241 4.46 -2.96 -11.23
CA GLY A 241 5.49 -2.94 -10.18
C GLY A 241 4.94 -2.96 -8.75
N GLN A 242 3.62 -2.93 -8.57
CA GLN A 242 2.96 -3.14 -7.27
C GLN A 242 2.68 -4.62 -7.06
N SER A 243 2.50 -5.02 -5.80
CA SER A 243 2.09 -6.36 -5.37
C SER A 243 1.01 -6.22 -4.29
N VAL A 244 0.33 -7.30 -3.89
CA VAL A 244 -0.64 -7.18 -2.78
C VAL A 244 0.03 -6.68 -1.50
N LEU A 245 1.30 -7.04 -1.27
CA LEU A 245 2.10 -6.54 -0.17
C LEU A 245 2.18 -5.01 -0.17
N THR A 246 2.34 -4.35 -1.32
CA THR A 246 2.39 -2.87 -1.36
C THR A 246 1.08 -2.23 -0.89
N PHE A 247 -0.06 -2.84 -1.22
CA PHE A 247 -1.37 -2.36 -0.73
C PHE A 247 -1.52 -2.56 0.77
N LEU A 248 -1.14 -3.75 1.29
CA LEU A 248 -1.26 -4.04 2.72
C LEU A 248 -0.29 -3.21 3.56
N LEU A 249 0.92 -2.91 3.08
CA LEU A 249 1.84 -1.99 3.77
C LEU A 249 1.31 -0.56 3.75
N ASN A 250 0.60 -0.14 2.70
CA ASN A 250 -0.10 1.14 2.68
C ASN A 250 -1.26 1.17 3.68
N VAL A 251 -1.98 0.06 3.90
CA VAL A 251 -2.98 -0.05 4.98
C VAL A 251 -2.30 0.18 6.33
N VAL A 252 -1.19 -0.51 6.61
CA VAL A 252 -0.44 -0.33 7.85
C VAL A 252 0.00 1.12 8.04
N LYS A 253 0.47 1.77 6.97
CA LYS A 253 0.85 3.19 6.98
C LYS A 253 -0.32 4.10 7.33
N CYS A 254 -1.50 3.89 6.76
CA CYS A 254 -2.70 4.68 7.03
C CYS A 254 -3.19 4.47 8.47
N GLU A 255 -3.23 3.21 8.93
CA GLU A 255 -3.74 2.83 10.24
C GLU A 255 -2.75 3.07 11.40
N ALA A 256 -1.51 3.42 11.08
CA ALA A 256 -0.47 3.77 12.06
C ALA A 256 -0.94 4.86 13.04
N GLN A 257 -1.80 5.79 12.60
CA GLN A 257 -2.28 6.91 13.41
C GLN A 257 -3.29 6.50 14.48
N HIS A 258 -3.94 5.35 14.32
CA HIS A 258 -5.08 4.95 15.14
C HIS A 258 -4.75 3.84 16.15
N SER A 259 -3.56 3.23 16.07
CA SER A 259 -3.12 2.13 16.95
C SER A 259 -4.20 1.02 17.08
N ASN A 260 -4.78 0.63 15.94
CA ASN A 260 -5.88 -0.32 15.89
C ASN A 260 -5.41 -1.78 16.10
N GLU A 261 -6.21 -2.59 16.78
CA GLU A 261 -5.89 -4.00 17.08
C GLU A 261 -5.70 -4.83 15.81
N PHE A 262 -6.54 -4.62 14.80
CA PHE A 262 -6.42 -5.35 13.53
C PHE A 262 -5.14 -5.00 12.78
N ASN A 263 -4.60 -3.77 12.93
CA ASN A 263 -3.36 -3.38 12.26
C ASN A 263 -2.18 -4.18 12.82
N ASN A 264 -2.14 -4.38 14.15
CA ASN A 264 -1.15 -5.23 14.80
C ASN A 264 -1.30 -6.69 14.37
N LEU A 265 -2.53 -7.18 14.23
CA LEU A 265 -2.79 -8.54 13.78
C LEU A 265 -2.39 -8.73 12.30
N LEU A 266 -2.70 -7.77 11.44
CA LEU A 266 -2.27 -7.74 10.04
C LEU A 266 -0.75 -7.76 9.95
N LEU A 267 -0.05 -6.91 10.72
CA LEU A 267 1.41 -6.90 10.79
C LEU A 267 1.99 -8.25 11.16
N LYS A 268 1.46 -8.91 12.20
CA LYS A 268 1.89 -10.25 12.59
C LYS A 268 1.73 -11.27 11.46
N GLN A 269 0.61 -11.21 10.74
CA GLN A 269 0.38 -12.10 9.60
C GLN A 269 1.30 -11.80 8.42
N LEU A 270 1.62 -10.53 8.15
CA LEU A 270 2.60 -10.16 7.14
C LEU A 270 4.01 -10.64 7.50
N ILE A 271 4.42 -10.52 8.76
CA ILE A 271 5.70 -11.05 9.26
C ILE A 271 5.77 -12.56 9.05
N GLU A 272 4.70 -13.28 9.40
CA GLU A 272 4.61 -14.73 9.21
C GLU A 272 4.69 -15.13 7.73
N ALA A 273 3.95 -14.44 6.85
CA ALA A 273 4.00 -14.66 5.41
C ALA A 273 5.39 -14.38 4.82
N ILE A 274 6.07 -13.33 5.27
CA ILE A 274 7.44 -12.98 4.87
C ILE A 274 8.45 -14.02 5.36
N HIS A 275 8.24 -14.61 6.55
CA HIS A 275 9.13 -15.64 7.08
C HIS A 275 9.02 -16.94 6.27
N ASN A 276 7.79 -17.33 5.92
CA ASN A 276 7.49 -18.61 5.29
C ASN A 276 7.64 -18.61 3.76
N ALA A 277 7.63 -17.45 3.11
CA ALA A 277 7.76 -17.36 1.67
C ALA A 277 9.21 -17.60 1.19
N PRO A 278 9.40 -18.16 -0.02
CA PRO A 278 10.72 -18.30 -0.63
C PRO A 278 11.48 -16.97 -0.69
N GLU A 279 12.77 -16.99 -0.37
CA GLU A 279 13.59 -15.78 -0.31
C GLU A 279 13.61 -15.01 -1.63
N SER A 280 13.71 -15.71 -2.77
CA SER A 280 13.68 -15.10 -4.10
C SER A 280 12.41 -14.30 -4.35
N LEU A 281 11.27 -14.84 -3.93
CA LEU A 281 9.95 -14.24 -4.11
C LEU A 281 9.80 -12.99 -3.22
N VAL A 282 10.20 -13.11 -1.94
CA VAL A 282 10.18 -11.98 -0.99
C VAL A 282 11.07 -10.85 -1.51
N ASN A 283 12.29 -11.17 -1.95
CA ASN A 283 13.23 -10.17 -2.45
C ASN A 283 12.67 -9.46 -3.70
N GLU A 284 12.10 -10.20 -4.66
CA GLU A 284 11.46 -9.59 -5.83
C GLU A 284 10.33 -8.64 -5.42
N GLY A 285 9.43 -9.08 -4.54
CA GLY A 285 8.30 -8.28 -4.07
C GLY A 285 8.72 -7.05 -3.25
N LEU A 286 9.84 -7.12 -2.52
CA LEU A 286 10.33 -6.05 -1.65
C LEU A 286 11.00 -4.92 -2.42
N VAL A 287 11.84 -5.25 -3.40
CA VAL A 287 12.75 -4.27 -4.03
C VAL A 287 12.24 -3.73 -5.36
N ARG A 288 11.21 -4.34 -5.95
CA ARG A 288 10.68 -3.93 -7.25
C ARG A 288 10.07 -2.53 -7.21
N VAL A 289 10.57 -1.67 -8.08
CA VAL A 289 10.15 -0.27 -8.18
C VAL A 289 8.77 -0.18 -8.83
N ILE A 290 7.88 0.56 -8.18
CA ILE A 290 6.54 0.93 -8.64
C ILE A 290 6.68 1.95 -9.76
N LYS A 291 6.14 1.62 -10.92
CA LYS A 291 6.32 2.43 -12.14
C LYS A 291 5.31 3.56 -12.30
N ARG A 292 4.13 3.44 -11.66
CA ARG A 292 3.00 4.36 -11.81
C ARG A 292 2.16 4.41 -10.54
N GLY A 293 1.51 5.55 -10.31
CA GLY A 293 0.57 5.75 -9.20
C GLY A 293 1.12 6.64 -8.09
N PRO A 294 0.42 6.73 -6.94
CA PRO A 294 0.79 7.62 -5.84
C PRO A 294 2.16 7.27 -5.21
N ASP A 295 2.56 6.01 -5.29
CA ASP A 295 3.83 5.49 -4.78
C ASP A 295 4.88 5.28 -5.88
N GLU A 296 4.76 5.99 -7.01
CA GLU A 296 5.75 5.93 -8.09
C GLU A 296 7.18 6.18 -7.57
N GLY A 297 8.12 5.36 -8.04
CA GLY A 297 9.53 5.40 -7.64
C GLY A 297 9.84 4.65 -6.35
N LEU A 298 8.83 4.32 -5.54
CA LEU A 298 9.00 3.52 -4.32
C LEU A 298 8.97 2.02 -4.63
N ASN A 299 9.29 1.22 -3.62
CA ASN A 299 9.05 -0.23 -3.59
C ASN A 299 8.39 -0.59 -2.26
N ALA A 300 8.04 -1.86 -2.05
CA ALA A 300 7.40 -2.28 -0.80
C ALA A 300 8.27 -1.99 0.44
N GLY A 301 9.60 -2.15 0.33
CA GLY A 301 10.53 -1.78 1.40
C GLY A 301 10.44 -0.31 1.81
N HIS A 302 10.38 0.61 0.84
CA HIS A 302 10.17 2.04 1.11
C HIS A 302 8.81 2.32 1.75
N ILE A 303 7.73 1.66 1.29
CA ILE A 303 6.39 1.84 1.87
C ILE A 303 6.37 1.34 3.33
N PHE A 304 7.05 0.23 3.61
CA PHE A 304 7.25 -0.24 4.98
C PHE A 304 7.97 0.79 5.86
N LEU A 305 9.05 1.42 5.37
CA LEU A 305 9.75 2.47 6.13
C LEU A 305 8.85 3.69 6.37
N GLN A 306 8.00 4.06 5.41
CA GLN A 306 7.00 5.10 5.62
C GLN A 306 5.97 4.72 6.70
N ALA A 307 5.54 3.46 6.75
CA ALA A 307 4.66 2.96 7.80
C ALA A 307 5.35 3.00 9.18
N LEU A 308 6.63 2.65 9.25
CA LEU A 308 7.44 2.79 10.46
C LEU A 308 7.51 4.25 10.91
N ILE A 309 7.90 5.18 10.02
CA ILE A 309 7.95 6.62 10.32
C ILE A 309 6.61 7.11 10.86
N ALA A 310 5.51 6.80 10.17
CA ALA A 310 4.16 7.21 10.59
C ALA A 310 3.80 6.66 11.98
N SER A 311 4.22 5.43 12.29
CA SER A 311 3.90 4.79 13.56
C SER A 311 4.69 5.36 14.74
N VAL A 312 6.00 5.59 14.56
CA VAL A 312 6.87 6.12 15.63
C VAL A 312 6.58 7.59 15.95
N GLN A 313 5.94 8.34 15.04
CA GLN A 313 5.51 9.72 15.28
C GLN A 313 4.35 9.82 16.29
N ILE A 314 3.67 8.72 16.57
CA ILE A 314 2.55 8.65 17.51
C ILE A 314 3.05 8.05 18.82
N LYS A 315 2.97 8.78 19.93
CA LYS A 315 3.38 8.27 21.25
C LYS A 315 2.50 7.10 21.70
N ASN A 316 3.10 6.08 22.33
CA ASN A 316 2.45 4.86 22.85
C ASN A 316 1.73 3.97 21.82
N ASN A 317 2.10 4.06 20.54
CA ASN A 317 1.64 3.18 19.47
C ASN A 317 2.21 1.77 19.63
N LYS A 318 1.31 0.81 19.86
CA LYS A 318 1.69 -0.60 20.09
C LYS A 318 2.26 -1.28 18.85
N GLY A 319 1.94 -0.78 17.64
CA GLY A 319 2.42 -1.35 16.38
C GLY A 319 3.90 -1.10 16.11
N VAL A 320 4.54 -0.17 16.82
CA VAL A 320 5.98 0.14 16.63
C VAL A 320 6.84 -1.08 16.91
N ALA A 321 6.56 -1.84 17.97
CA ALA A 321 7.32 -3.04 18.29
C ALA A 321 7.22 -4.11 17.19
N ASP A 322 6.01 -4.35 16.66
CA ASP A 322 5.80 -5.31 15.56
C ASP A 322 6.51 -4.84 14.27
N LEU A 323 6.48 -3.54 13.96
CA LEU A 323 7.21 -2.96 12.84
C LEU A 323 8.74 -3.05 13.01
N GLN A 324 9.25 -2.93 14.23
CA GLN A 324 10.67 -3.12 14.53
C GLN A 324 11.10 -4.59 14.37
N VAL A 325 10.24 -5.54 14.75
CA VAL A 325 10.46 -6.98 14.46
C VAL A 325 10.49 -7.22 12.95
N LEU A 326 9.56 -6.61 12.20
CA LEU A 326 9.54 -6.70 10.75
C LEU A 326 10.81 -6.07 10.14
N LEU A 327 11.27 -4.92 10.62
CA LEU A 327 12.50 -4.26 10.17
C LEU A 327 13.70 -5.21 10.27
N LYS A 328 13.86 -5.86 11.43
CA LYS A 328 14.94 -6.83 11.66
C LYS A 328 14.80 -8.08 10.77
N THR A 329 13.58 -8.52 10.52
CA THR A 329 13.32 -9.66 9.62
C THR A 329 13.71 -9.31 8.19
N LEU A 330 13.39 -8.08 7.75
CA LEU A 330 13.71 -7.60 6.41
C LEU A 330 15.20 -7.30 6.23
N SER A 331 15.90 -6.80 7.26
CA SER A 331 17.35 -6.51 7.17
C SER A 331 18.22 -7.75 6.99
N ALA A 332 17.70 -8.93 7.33
CA ALA A 332 18.36 -10.21 7.07
C ALA A 332 18.15 -10.71 5.63
N ARG A 333 17.30 -10.07 4.81
CA ARG A 333 16.98 -10.50 3.45
C ARG A 333 17.89 -9.86 2.41
N ALA A 334 18.31 -10.65 1.41
CA ALA A 334 19.14 -10.13 0.34
C ALA A 334 18.42 -9.01 -0.45
N GLY A 335 19.16 -7.95 -0.79
CA GLY A 335 18.63 -6.81 -1.53
C GLY A 335 17.95 -5.72 -0.68
N PHE A 336 17.55 -6.00 0.56
CA PHE A 336 17.01 -4.95 1.44
C PHE A 336 18.05 -3.85 1.72
N ASN A 337 19.27 -4.25 2.08
CA ASN A 337 20.36 -3.30 2.35
C ASN A 337 20.76 -2.49 1.10
N ALA A 338 20.73 -3.11 -0.09
CA ALA A 338 20.97 -2.39 -1.35
C ALA A 338 19.86 -1.36 -1.61
N MET A 339 18.60 -1.76 -1.44
CA MET A 339 17.43 -0.88 -1.57
C MET A 339 17.50 0.34 -0.64
N LEU A 340 18.02 0.18 0.58
CA LEU A 340 18.19 1.30 1.49
C LEU A 340 19.21 2.34 0.99
N LEU A 341 20.25 1.89 0.30
CA LEU A 341 21.33 2.75 -0.21
C LEU A 341 20.99 3.39 -1.55
N ASP A 342 20.15 2.75 -2.36
CA ASP A 342 19.77 3.25 -3.67
C ASP A 342 18.87 4.49 -3.59
N ASN A 343 19.01 5.37 -4.57
CA ASN A 343 18.15 6.54 -4.72
C ASN A 343 16.82 6.17 -5.38
N ILE A 344 15.77 6.78 -4.86
CA ILE A 344 14.49 6.86 -5.55
C ILE A 344 14.65 7.77 -6.77
N THR A 345 14.38 7.26 -7.96
CA THR A 345 14.68 7.96 -9.22
C THR A 345 13.48 8.71 -9.83
N SER A 346 12.27 8.50 -9.31
CA SER A 346 11.05 9.12 -9.80
C SER A 346 10.02 9.38 -8.70
N GLY A 347 8.90 10.00 -9.06
CA GLY A 347 7.79 10.27 -8.14
C GLY A 347 8.08 11.30 -7.03
N LYS A 348 7.21 11.34 -6.03
CA LYS A 348 7.22 12.34 -4.93
C LYS A 348 8.51 12.32 -4.11
N TYR A 349 9.14 11.16 -3.98
CA TYR A 349 10.29 10.93 -3.12
C TYR A 349 11.63 10.90 -3.88
N MET A 350 11.65 11.34 -5.15
CA MET A 350 12.85 11.38 -6.00
C MET A 350 14.08 11.99 -5.28
N ASN A 351 15.26 11.40 -5.43
CA ASN A 351 16.52 11.71 -4.74
C ASN A 351 16.47 11.59 -3.20
N GLN A 352 15.53 10.84 -2.64
CA GLN A 352 15.64 10.31 -1.28
C GLN A 352 16.12 8.85 -1.35
N SER A 353 16.69 8.37 -0.26
CA SER A 353 17.12 6.97 -0.08
C SER A 353 16.35 6.32 1.06
N GLY A 354 16.27 4.99 1.08
CA GLY A 354 15.73 4.26 2.23
C GLY A 354 16.50 4.55 3.53
N MET A 355 17.83 4.79 3.45
CA MET A 355 18.63 5.24 4.59
C MET A 355 18.11 6.56 5.18
N SER A 356 17.73 7.53 4.34
CA SER A 356 17.16 8.80 4.82
C SER A 356 15.81 8.63 5.51
N MET A 357 15.02 7.64 5.08
CA MET A 357 13.75 7.26 5.75
C MET A 357 14.02 6.57 7.09
N LEU A 358 15.04 5.71 7.16
CA LEU A 358 15.44 5.05 8.41
C LEU A 358 15.94 6.05 9.47
N VAL A 359 16.69 7.09 9.06
CA VAL A 359 17.08 8.18 9.99
C VAL A 359 15.86 8.94 10.50
N GLN A 360 14.88 9.23 9.63
CA GLN A 360 13.64 9.88 10.05
C GLN A 360 12.87 9.04 11.08
N ALA A 361 12.80 7.72 10.88
CA ALA A 361 12.21 6.81 11.84
C ALA A 361 12.97 6.81 13.17
N LEU A 362 14.31 6.76 13.14
CA LEU A 362 15.15 6.80 14.34
C LEU A 362 14.92 8.08 15.15
N MET A 363 14.87 9.24 14.49
CA MET A 363 14.64 10.52 15.16
C MET A 363 13.26 10.58 15.81
N ALA A 364 12.22 10.25 15.05
CA ALA A 364 10.86 10.27 15.57
C ALA A 364 10.67 9.25 16.70
N ALA A 365 11.37 8.10 16.64
CA ALA A 365 11.41 7.12 17.72
C ALA A 365 12.07 7.70 18.98
N LYS A 366 13.18 8.43 18.85
CA LYS A 366 13.84 9.13 19.98
C LYS A 366 12.90 10.16 20.60
N ASP A 367 12.29 11.01 19.77
CA ASP A 367 11.41 12.10 20.22
C ASP A 367 10.17 11.56 20.97
N ASN A 368 9.76 10.33 20.67
CA ASN A 368 8.63 9.66 21.31
C ASN A 368 9.04 8.57 22.31
N GLU A 369 10.32 8.50 22.71
CA GLU A 369 10.84 7.61 23.76
C GLU A 369 10.67 6.10 23.47
N TYR A 370 10.75 5.70 22.19
CA TYR A 370 10.76 4.28 21.81
C TYR A 370 12.16 3.66 21.92
N ASP A 371 12.21 2.33 22.05
CA ASP A 371 13.47 1.58 21.97
C ASP A 371 14.11 1.78 20.59
N LEU A 372 15.32 2.32 20.58
CA LEU A 372 16.07 2.62 19.36
C LEU A 372 16.85 1.39 18.86
N THR A 373 17.07 0.40 19.72
CA THR A 373 17.96 -0.76 19.47
C THR A 373 17.67 -1.44 18.13
N PRO A 374 16.42 -1.75 17.75
CA PRO A 374 16.15 -2.46 16.50
C PRO A 374 16.54 -1.65 15.25
N ILE A 375 16.35 -0.33 15.28
CA ILE A 375 16.72 0.55 14.16
C ILE A 375 18.25 0.67 14.11
N MET A 376 18.88 0.80 15.27
CA MET A 376 20.33 0.92 15.45
C MET A 376 21.09 -0.32 14.99
N ASP A 377 20.57 -1.51 15.29
CA ASP A 377 21.15 -2.77 14.84
C ASP A 377 21.19 -2.86 13.31
N VAL A 378 20.14 -2.40 12.63
CA VAL A 378 20.11 -2.35 11.16
C VAL A 378 21.13 -1.37 10.60
N PHE A 379 21.29 -0.19 11.21
CA PHE A 379 22.36 0.74 10.81
C PHE A 379 23.75 0.09 10.97
N ALA A 380 24.02 -0.53 12.12
CA ALA A 380 25.29 -1.18 12.40
C ALA A 380 25.57 -2.33 11.40
N GLN A 381 24.55 -3.12 11.09
CA GLN A 381 24.63 -4.19 10.10
C GLN A 381 25.00 -3.65 8.71
N ILE A 382 24.32 -2.61 8.23
CA ILE A 382 24.58 -2.04 6.90
C ILE A 382 25.97 -1.41 6.84
N ILE A 383 26.41 -0.71 7.88
CA ILE A 383 27.77 -0.14 7.95
C ILE A 383 28.81 -1.27 7.85
N ALA A 384 28.62 -2.36 8.59
CA ALA A 384 29.53 -3.49 8.58
C ALA A 384 29.56 -4.20 7.21
N GLU A 385 28.42 -4.36 6.55
CA GLU A 385 28.31 -5.09 5.28
C GLU A 385 28.69 -4.25 4.04
N GLN A 386 28.26 -2.99 3.99
CA GLN A 386 28.35 -2.14 2.80
C GLN A 386 29.45 -1.09 2.90
N GLY A 387 29.98 -0.87 4.09
CA GLY A 387 30.97 0.16 4.37
C GLY A 387 30.33 1.52 4.63
N LYS A 388 30.93 2.24 5.57
CA LYS A 388 30.55 3.59 6.00
C LYS A 388 30.38 4.57 4.83
N GLU A 389 31.30 4.59 3.87
CA GLU A 389 31.28 5.58 2.78
C GLU A 389 30.02 5.49 1.91
N LYS A 390 29.51 4.27 1.65
CA LYS A 390 28.24 4.09 0.93
C LYS A 390 27.06 4.59 1.75
N VAL A 391 27.05 4.30 3.04
CA VAL A 391 26.02 4.78 3.97
C VAL A 391 26.01 6.32 4.03
N LEU A 392 27.18 6.94 4.19
CA LEU A 392 27.32 8.39 4.19
C LEU A 392 26.85 9.00 2.86
N SER A 393 27.24 8.40 1.74
CA SER A 393 26.81 8.84 0.41
C SER A 393 25.29 8.80 0.27
N ALA A 394 24.64 7.70 0.70
CA ALA A 394 23.18 7.56 0.66
C ALA A 394 22.46 8.58 1.58
N LEU A 395 23.09 9.00 2.67
CA LEU A 395 22.57 10.03 3.59
C LEU A 395 22.80 11.47 3.09
N GLN A 396 23.83 11.69 2.26
CA GLN A 396 24.17 13.01 1.73
C GLN A 396 23.36 13.40 0.47
N GLN A 397 22.60 12.47 -0.10
CA GLN A 397 22.01 12.60 -1.44
C GLN A 397 20.77 13.53 -1.57
N ARG A 398 20.42 14.36 -0.57
CA ARG A 398 19.56 15.55 -0.76
C ARG A 398 19.81 16.65 0.30
N VAL A 399 20.46 17.75 -0.10
CA VAL A 399 20.22 19.08 0.49
C VAL A 399 20.10 20.09 -0.66
N LYS A 400 18.88 20.30 -1.17
CA LYS A 400 18.56 21.52 -1.93
C LYS A 400 17.98 22.62 -1.02
N TYR A 401 17.58 22.28 0.20
CA TYR A 401 17.15 23.22 1.24
C TYR A 401 17.51 22.67 2.62
N SER A 402 18.14 23.50 3.46
CA SER A 402 18.57 23.26 4.85
C SER A 402 19.86 22.46 5.05
N SER A 403 20.93 23.19 5.37
CA SER A 403 22.27 22.74 5.78
C SER A 403 22.33 22.02 7.14
N THR A 404 21.28 21.30 7.51
CA THR A 404 21.26 20.37 8.65
C THR A 404 21.29 18.94 8.11
N THR A 405 22.49 18.49 7.77
CA THR A 405 22.76 17.16 7.21
C THR A 405 22.21 16.07 8.14
N TYR A 406 21.67 14.97 7.61
CA TYR A 406 21.25 13.80 8.42
C TYR A 406 22.34 13.32 9.40
N LEU A 407 23.61 13.64 9.12
CA LEU A 407 24.71 13.48 10.07
C LEU A 407 24.58 14.32 11.34
N GLN A 408 24.24 15.62 11.24
CA GLN A 408 23.98 16.45 12.42
C GLN A 408 22.76 15.95 13.21
N LEU A 409 21.77 15.39 12.52
CA LEU A 409 20.62 14.75 13.14
C LEU A 409 21.04 13.50 13.92
N LEU A 410 21.87 12.64 13.34
CA LEU A 410 22.48 11.49 14.03
C LEU A 410 23.38 11.93 15.21
N THR A 411 24.14 13.02 15.05
CA THR A 411 24.94 13.66 16.13
C THR A 411 24.08 14.11 17.30
N ASN A 412 22.90 14.66 17.05
CA ASN A 412 21.97 15.08 18.10
C ASN A 412 21.26 13.90 18.78
N VAL A 413 21.00 12.80 18.07
CA VAL A 413 20.50 11.56 18.69
C VAL A 413 21.56 10.98 19.65
N ALA A 414 22.84 11.03 19.29
CA ALA A 414 23.91 10.41 20.08
C ALA A 414 24.31 11.09 21.38
N LYS A 415 24.09 12.41 21.51
CA LYS A 415 24.42 13.14 22.74
C LYS A 415 23.75 12.58 23.99
N ASP A 416 22.64 11.86 23.82
CA ASP A 416 21.82 11.33 24.91
C ASP A 416 21.76 9.79 24.95
N ASP A 417 22.44 9.09 24.02
CA ASP A 417 22.39 7.62 23.92
C ASP A 417 23.78 7.01 23.64
N SER A 418 24.26 6.16 24.55
CA SER A 418 25.59 5.53 24.48
C SER A 418 25.75 4.53 23.33
N SER A 419 24.67 3.90 22.88
CA SER A 419 24.65 3.00 21.73
C SER A 419 24.74 3.79 20.42
N MET A 420 24.13 4.97 20.38
CA MET A 420 24.24 5.91 19.27
C MET A 420 25.61 6.62 19.23
N THR A 421 26.21 6.89 20.38
CA THR A 421 27.62 7.33 20.45
C THR A 421 28.55 6.30 19.84
N ARG A 422 28.30 4.99 20.02
CA ARG A 422 29.06 3.93 19.35
C ARG A 422 28.83 3.93 17.83
N LEU A 423 27.61 4.18 17.37
CA LEU A 423 27.31 4.21 15.93
C LEU A 423 27.92 5.44 15.24
N LEU A 424 27.93 6.60 15.91
CA LEU A 424 28.70 7.75 15.45
C LEU A 424 30.19 7.50 15.49
N ASN A 425 30.71 6.88 16.55
CA ASN A 425 32.12 6.51 16.59
C ASN A 425 32.47 5.51 15.47
N LEU A 426 31.57 4.60 15.07
CA LEU A 426 31.75 3.77 13.86
C LEU A 426 31.73 4.61 12.57
N LEU A 427 30.89 5.64 12.52
CA LEU A 427 30.84 6.62 11.43
C LEU A 427 31.95 7.68 11.50
N GLU A 428 32.71 7.82 12.59
CA GLU A 428 33.74 8.86 12.78
C GLU A 428 35.15 8.26 12.85
N ASN A 429 35.39 7.18 13.59
CA ASN A 429 36.74 6.67 13.89
C ASN A 429 37.49 6.03 12.71
N GLU A 430 36.83 5.61 11.64
CA GLU A 430 37.53 5.12 10.44
C GLU A 430 37.89 6.22 9.43
N SER A 431 37.52 7.50 9.64
CA SER A 431 38.06 8.59 8.80
C SER A 431 39.53 8.90 9.10
N SER A 432 40.08 8.37 10.18
CA SER A 432 41.47 8.61 10.61
C SER A 432 42.51 7.77 9.85
N HIS A 433 42.12 6.99 8.82
CA HIS A 433 43.04 6.20 7.99
C HIS A 433 43.10 6.62 6.51
N GLN A 434 42.60 7.81 6.14
CA GLN A 434 42.80 8.39 4.80
C GLN A 434 43.39 9.81 4.75
N GLU A 435 44.05 10.28 5.82
CA GLU A 435 44.98 11.42 5.75
C GLU A 435 46.44 10.96 5.52
N THR A 436 46.67 10.12 4.52
CA THR A 436 48.02 9.99 3.93
C THR A 436 47.88 9.79 2.43
N LEU A 437 47.62 10.87 1.68
CA LEU A 437 48.01 11.07 0.27
C LEU A 437 47.48 12.43 -0.25
N ASN A 438 48.08 13.55 0.21
CA ASN A 438 48.35 14.72 -0.64
C ASN A 438 49.10 15.83 0.13
N PRO A 439 50.43 16.02 -0.06
CA PRO A 439 51.16 17.14 0.54
C PRO A 439 51.06 18.46 -0.27
N ALA A 440 50.18 18.55 -1.27
CA ALA A 440 50.18 19.67 -2.22
C ALA A 440 49.26 20.87 -1.86
N VAL A 441 48.50 20.83 -0.76
CA VAL A 441 47.52 21.91 -0.44
C VAL A 441 47.86 22.70 0.83
N ASN A 442 48.82 22.24 1.66
CA ASN A 442 49.23 22.96 2.89
C ASN A 442 50.33 24.02 2.69
N GLY A 443 50.62 24.40 1.44
CA GLY A 443 51.65 25.39 1.11
C GLY A 443 51.22 26.86 1.09
N PHE A 444 49.94 27.17 1.31
CA PHE A 444 49.41 28.52 1.00
C PHE A 444 48.99 29.40 2.19
N PHE A 445 49.10 28.93 3.44
CA PHE A 445 48.71 29.73 4.62
C PHE A 445 49.79 29.85 5.72
N SER A 446 51.06 29.56 5.41
CA SER A 446 52.17 29.67 6.38
C SER A 446 53.29 30.63 5.93
N LYS A 447 52.91 31.84 5.50
CA LYS A 447 53.73 33.07 5.48
C LYS A 447 52.72 34.21 5.53
N THR A 448 52.47 34.88 6.65
CA THR A 448 53.37 35.88 7.25
C THR A 448 52.96 36.13 8.71
N LYS A 449 53.95 36.16 9.60
CA LYS A 449 53.82 36.62 11.00
C LYS A 449 54.82 37.76 11.21
N SER A 450 54.36 38.76 11.97
CA SER A 450 55.07 39.88 12.64
C SER A 450 55.62 40.99 11.73
N GLU A 451 55.61 42.28 12.10
CA GLU A 451 55.63 42.94 13.41
C GLU A 451 55.44 44.48 13.24
N LYS A 452 55.02 45.18 14.33
CA LYS A 452 55.19 46.63 14.67
C LYS A 452 54.44 47.67 13.81
N GLU A 453 53.96 48.82 14.30
CA GLU A 453 54.10 49.61 15.53
C GLU A 453 52.92 50.61 15.56
N ALA A 454 52.49 51.06 16.74
CA ALA A 454 51.65 52.27 16.91
C ALA A 454 52.57 53.53 16.93
N PRO A 455 52.10 54.78 16.72
CA PRO A 455 51.27 55.47 17.73
C PRO A 455 50.23 56.54 17.23
N GLU A 456 49.31 56.85 18.15
CA GLU A 456 48.71 58.15 18.55
C GLU A 456 47.93 59.12 17.62
N GLU A 457 47.02 59.84 18.31
CA GLU A 457 46.27 61.09 17.99
C GLU A 457 45.07 61.02 17.01
N GLU A 458 43.95 61.73 17.16
CA GLU A 458 43.26 62.45 18.24
C GLU A 458 41.88 62.87 17.65
N HIS A 459 40.89 63.14 18.51
CA HIS A 459 39.75 64.04 18.28
C HIS A 459 38.74 63.81 17.13
N LYS A 460 37.48 63.46 17.46
CA LYS A 460 36.39 64.45 17.70
C LYS A 460 35.03 63.81 18.01
N GLU A 461 34.33 64.51 18.90
CA GLU A 461 32.94 64.35 19.34
C GLU A 461 31.92 64.25 18.18
N PHE A 462 30.82 63.54 18.41
CA PHE A 462 29.51 64.20 18.55
C PHE A 462 28.49 63.26 19.22
N THR A 463 27.83 63.82 20.24
CA THR A 463 26.59 63.42 20.91
C THR A 463 25.45 63.26 19.89
N SER A 464 24.31 62.60 20.10
CA SER A 464 23.33 62.65 21.20
C SER A 464 22.18 61.66 20.82
N THR A 465 21.75 60.82 21.76
CA THR A 465 20.43 60.83 22.45
C THR A 465 19.17 60.33 21.71
N HIS A 466 18.47 59.45 22.44
CA HIS A 466 17.01 59.29 22.55
C HIS A 466 16.24 58.72 21.34
N SER A 467 15.12 58.01 21.49
CA SER A 467 14.39 57.35 22.59
C SER A 467 13.14 56.73 21.93
N SER A 468 12.51 55.76 22.61
CA SER A 468 11.05 55.48 22.54
C SER A 468 10.50 54.93 21.19
N SER A 469 9.40 54.20 21.10
CA SER A 469 8.59 53.35 21.97
C SER A 469 7.44 52.83 21.06
N ALA A 470 6.80 51.74 21.49
CA ALA A 470 5.39 51.42 21.28
C ALA A 470 4.81 51.04 19.89
N SER A 471 4.13 49.88 19.94
CA SER A 471 2.78 49.58 19.41
C SER A 471 2.51 49.66 17.90
N HIS A 472 2.23 48.48 17.31
CA HIS A 472 0.87 48.12 16.90
C HIS A 472 0.65 46.60 16.94
#